data_AF-A0A950WYL9-F1
#
_entry.id   AF-A0A950WYL9-F1
#
_cell.length_a   1.000
_cell.length_b   1.000
_cell.length_c   1.000
_cell.angle_alpha   90.00
_cell.angle_beta   90.00
_cell.angle_gamma   90.00
#
_symmetry.space_group_name_H-M   'P 1'
#
loop_
_entity.id
_entity.type
_entity.pdbx_description
1 polymer ?
#
loop_
_entity_poly.entity_id
_entity_poly.type
_entity_poly.pdbx_seq_one_letter_code
_entity_poly.pdbx_strand_id
1 'polypeptide(L)'
;MNVSRVEAVILNGIELRAGDRVRIRVNQLPRGLSGKTAVIEGFEQGVASRTQVVVRLEEKRLAADGSPVRLLLTLDEIEAG
;
A
#
# COMPACT_ATOMS: atom_id res chain seq x y z
N MET A 1 -4.72 -25.53 -3.57
CA MET A 1 -4.83 -24.53 -2.49
C MET A 1 -5.44 -23.29 -3.10
N ASN A 2 -6.68 -22.93 -2.73
CA ASN A 2 -7.30 -21.68 -3.18
C ASN A 2 -6.61 -20.52 -2.46
N VAL A 3 -5.70 -19.84 -3.15
CA VAL A 3 -5.17 -18.56 -2.68
C VAL A 3 -6.20 -17.52 -3.11
N SER A 4 -7.01 -17.04 -2.17
CA SER A 4 -7.95 -15.94 -2.44
C SER A 4 -7.14 -14.70 -2.82
N ARG A 5 -7.05 -14.41 -4.11
CA ARG A 5 -6.45 -13.18 -4.61
C ARG A 5 -7.44 -12.05 -4.36
N VAL A 6 -7.05 -11.08 -3.54
CA VAL A 6 -7.83 -9.86 -3.34
C VAL A 6 -7.57 -8.95 -4.53
N GLU A 7 -8.56 -8.77 -5.39
CA GLU A 7 -8.45 -7.94 -6.61
C GLU A 7 -8.72 -6.46 -6.34
N ALA A 8 -9.58 -6.17 -5.37
CA ALA A 8 -9.98 -4.83 -4.98
C ALA A 8 -10.36 -4.81 -3.49
N VAL A 9 -10.28 -3.62 -2.89
CA VAL A 9 -10.76 -3.36 -1.52
C VAL A 9 -11.62 -2.11 -1.51
N ILE A 10 -12.63 -2.08 -0.65
CA ILE A 10 -13.43 -0.87 -0.44
C ILE A 10 -12.88 -0.15 0.80
N LEU A 11 -12.34 1.04 0.60
CA LEU A 11 -11.85 1.92 1.66
C LEU A 11 -12.72 3.18 1.69
N ASN A 12 -13.47 3.40 2.79
CA ASN A 12 -14.35 4.56 2.96
C ASN A 12 -15.34 4.79 1.79
N GLY A 13 -15.84 3.70 1.18
CA GLY A 13 -16.76 3.76 0.04
C GLY A 13 -16.09 3.94 -1.32
N ILE A 14 -14.76 4.01 -1.37
CA ILE A 14 -13.97 4.06 -2.61
C ILE A 14 -13.40 2.67 -2.88
N GLU A 15 -13.63 2.17 -4.09
CA GLU A 15 -13.02 0.92 -4.54
C GLU A 15 -11.58 1.19 -5.00
N LEU A 16 -10.62 0.51 -4.37
CA LEU A 16 -9.21 0.59 -4.68
C LEU A 16 -8.72 -0.69 -5.37
N ARG A 17 -7.94 -0.53 -6.42
CA ARG A 17 -7.38 -1.59 -7.28
C ARG A 17 -5.88 -1.39 -7.48
N ALA A 18 -5.22 -2.45 -7.96
CA ALA A 18 -3.84 -2.32 -8.42
C ALA A 18 -3.75 -1.28 -9.56
N GLY A 19 -2.80 -0.37 -9.46
CA GLY A 19 -2.65 0.80 -10.33
C GLY A 19 -3.17 2.11 -9.74
N ASP A 20 -4.03 2.05 -8.70
CA ASP A 20 -4.56 3.26 -8.09
C ASP A 20 -3.52 3.98 -7.24
N ARG A 21 -3.68 5.30 -7.15
CA ARG A 21 -2.80 6.17 -6.37
C ARG A 21 -3.42 6.39 -5.00
N VAL A 22 -2.62 6.22 -3.97
CA VAL A 22 -3.01 6.42 -2.57
C VAL A 22 -2.01 7.31 -1.87
N ARG A 23 -2.48 8.00 -0.84
CA ARG A 23 -1.62 8.80 0.03
C ARG A 23 -1.30 8.00 1.29
N ILE A 24 -0.02 7.94 1.64
CA ILE A 24 0.41 7.24 2.85
C ILE A 24 0.11 8.10 4.07
N ARG A 25 -0.55 7.52 5.07
CA ARG A 25 -0.91 8.14 6.35
C ARG A 25 -0.42 7.28 7.52
N VAL A 26 0.89 7.10 7.61
CA VAL A 26 1.50 6.46 8.77
C VAL A 26 1.71 7.48 9.89
N ASN A 27 1.07 7.24 11.05
CA ASN A 27 1.26 8.06 12.25
C ASN A 27 2.52 7.64 13.03
N GLN A 28 3.01 6.40 12.87
CA GLN A 28 4.17 5.89 13.59
C GLN A 28 5.09 5.07 12.65
N LEU A 29 6.16 5.72 12.16
CA LEU A 29 7.32 5.19 11.41
C LEU A 29 7.06 4.68 9.97
N PRO A 30 8.05 4.81 9.05
CA PRO A 30 9.30 5.58 9.12
C PRO A 30 9.02 7.08 8.92
N ARG A 31 9.68 7.93 9.72
CA ARG A 31 9.60 9.39 9.58
C ARG A 31 9.96 9.78 8.14
N GLY A 32 9.01 10.37 7.42
CA GLY A 32 9.20 10.84 6.04
C GLY A 32 8.49 10.05 4.93
N LEU A 33 7.61 9.09 5.26
CA LEU A 33 6.68 8.50 4.29
C LEU A 33 5.26 9.06 4.37
N SER A 34 4.86 9.57 5.53
CA SER A 34 3.56 10.21 5.71
C SER A 34 3.40 11.40 4.74
N GLY A 35 2.23 11.46 4.11
CA GLY A 35 1.88 12.49 3.12
C GLY A 35 2.38 12.22 1.70
N LYS A 36 3.14 11.14 1.46
CA LYS A 36 3.62 10.77 0.12
C LYS A 36 2.60 9.99 -0.69
N THR A 37 2.71 10.10 -2.01
CA THR A 37 1.89 9.33 -2.95
C THR A 37 2.59 8.02 -3.31
N ALA A 38 1.82 6.94 -3.31
CA ALA A 38 2.24 5.62 -3.73
C ALA A 38 1.21 5.02 -4.68
N VAL A 39 1.64 4.04 -5.48
CA VAL A 39 0.77 3.28 -6.38
C VAL A 39 0.55 1.90 -5.79
N ILE A 40 -0.70 1.44 -5.73
CA ILE A 40 -1.04 0.09 -5.30
C ILE A 40 -0.52 -0.90 -6.34
N GLU A 41 0.30 -1.86 -5.92
CA GLU A 41 0.71 -2.99 -6.75
C GLU A 41 -0.20 -4.21 -6.53
N GLY A 42 -0.82 -4.32 -5.36
CA GLY A 42 -1.78 -5.37 -5.05
C GLY A 42 -2.15 -5.43 -3.58
N PHE A 43 -2.89 -6.48 -3.24
CA PHE A 43 -3.37 -6.74 -1.88
C PHE A 43 -2.96 -8.14 -1.45
N GLU A 44 -2.52 -8.25 -0.21
CA GLU A 44 -2.09 -9.50 0.40
C GLU A 44 -2.89 -9.73 1.68
N GLN A 45 -3.23 -10.99 1.95
CA GLN A 45 -3.82 -11.36 3.23
C GLN A 45 -2.68 -11.63 4.22
N GLY A 46 -2.47 -10.68 5.13
CA GLY A 46 -1.43 -10.76 6.15
C GLY A 46 -1.75 -11.76 7.26
N VAL A 47 -0.78 -11.90 8.16
CA VAL A 47 -0.93 -12.71 9.38
C VAL A 47 -2.09 -12.13 10.22
N ALA A 48 -2.97 -12.99 10.73
CA ALA A 48 -4.22 -12.63 11.42
C ALA A 48 -5.36 -12.09 10.53
N SER A 49 -5.43 -12.51 9.25
CA SER A 49 -6.54 -12.21 8.33
C SER A 49 -6.76 -10.72 8.04
N ARG A 50 -5.75 -9.88 8.27
CA ARG A 50 -5.79 -8.47 7.91
C ARG A 50 -5.36 -8.30 6.45
N THR A 51 -6.15 -7.57 5.66
CA THR A 51 -5.74 -7.19 4.31
C THR A 51 -4.64 -6.14 4.41
N GLN A 52 -3.49 -6.45 3.83
CA GLN A 52 -2.37 -5.55 3.63
C GLN A 52 -2.37 -5.09 2.18
N VAL A 53 -1.89 -3.88 1.95
CA VAL A 53 -1.72 -3.28 0.63
C VAL A 53 -0.23 -3.18 0.33
N VAL A 54 0.15 -3.72 -0.82
CA VAL A 54 1.50 -3.55 -1.35
C VAL A 54 1.49 -2.29 -2.20
N VAL A 55 2.32 -1.32 -1.83
CA VAL A 55 2.43 -0.06 -2.56
C VAL A 55 3.87 0.21 -2.97
N ARG A 56 4.03 0.85 -4.13
CA ARG A 56 5.30 1.38 -4.61
C ARG A 56 5.31 2.89 -4.50
N LEU A 57 6.33 3.46 -3.86
CA LEU A 57 6.50 4.91 -3.83
C LEU A 57 6.70 5.46 -5.26
N GLU A 58 6.00 6.55 -5.59
CA GLU A 58 6.18 7.21 -6.89
C GLU A 58 7.46 8.04 -6.98
N GLU A 59 7.97 8.48 -5.84
CA GLU A 59 9.23 9.21 -5.80
C GLU A 59 10.39 8.31 -6.24
N LYS A 60 11.45 8.90 -6.83
CA LYS A 60 12.72 8.22 -7.15
C LYS A 60 13.51 7.76 -5.92
N ARG A 61 12.84 7.44 -4.82
CA ARG A 61 13.46 6.78 -3.68
C ARG A 61 13.66 5.32 -4.07
N LEU A 62 14.91 4.99 -4.36
CA LEU A 62 15.35 3.62 -4.49
C LEU A 62 15.79 3.12 -3.11
N ALA A 63 15.61 1.84 -2.86
CA ALA A 63 16.26 1.18 -1.75
C ALA A 63 17.79 1.25 -1.94
N ALA A 64 18.56 0.88 -0.91
CA ALA A 64 20.01 0.93 -0.96
C ALA A 64 20.63 0.09 -2.10
N ASP A 65 19.88 -0.90 -2.58
CA ASP A 65 20.23 -1.78 -3.70
C ASP A 65 19.79 -1.26 -5.09
N GLY A 66 19.20 -0.07 -5.17
CA GLY A 66 18.72 0.52 -6.42
C GLY A 66 17.35 0.01 -6.88
N SER A 67 16.68 -0.85 -6.11
CA SER A 67 15.32 -1.32 -6.41
C SER A 67 14.23 -0.31 -6.01
N PRO A 68 13.04 -0.32 -6.63
CA PRO A 68 11.92 0.52 -6.21
C PRO A 68 11.53 0.22 -4.76
N VAL A 69 11.33 1.26 -3.94
CA VAL A 69 10.87 1.05 -2.56
C VAL A 69 9.41 0.58 -2.58
N ARG A 70 9.23 -0.68 -2.18
CA ARG A 70 7.94 -1.32 -1.90
C ARG A 70 7.66 -1.31 -0.42
N LEU A 71 6.41 -1.00 -0.07
CA LEU A 71 5.94 -0.92 1.29
C LEU A 71 4.73 -1.83 1.43
N LEU A 72 4.68 -2.56 2.54
CA LEU A 72 3.53 -3.32 2.95
C LEU A 72 2.85 -2.52 4.05
N LEU A 73 1.66 -2.01 3.76
CA LEU A 73 0.88 -1.16 4.66
C LEU A 73 -0.45 -1.85 4.99
N THR A 74 -1.10 -1.47 6.08
CA THR A 74 -2.50 -1.81 6.33
C THR A 74 -3.43 -0.76 5.71
N LEU A 75 -4.71 -1.11 5.55
CA LEU A 75 -5.69 -0.20 4.95
C LEU A 75 -5.90 1.10 5.75
N ASP A 76 -5.64 1.10 7.06
CA ASP A 76 -5.69 2.29 7.91
C ASP A 76 -4.46 3.22 7.75
N GLU A 77 -3.39 2.74 7.11
CA GLU A 77 -2.17 3.49 6.84
C GLU A 77 -2.16 4.17 5.46
N ILE A 78 -3.25 4.03 4.70
CA ILE A 78 -3.43 4.67 3.40
C ILE A 78 -4.73 5.47 3.36
N GLU A 79 -4.74 6.48 2.50
CA GLU A 79 -5.91 7.29 2.18
C GLU A 79 -6.10 7.24 0.66
N ALA A 80 -7.33 6.97 0.23
CA ALA A 80 -7.69 7.10 -1.18
C ALA A 80 -7.52 8.56 -1.59
N GLY A 81 -6.73 8.80 -2.64
CA GLY A 81 -6.41 10.14 -3.15
C GLY A 81 -7.42 10.68 -4.14
#